data_AF-A0A950K8Z0-F1
#
_entry.id   AF-A0A950K8Z0-F1
#
_cell.length_a   1.000
_cell.length_b   1.000
_cell.length_c   1.000
_cell.angle_alpha   90.00
_cell.angle_beta   90.00
_cell.angle_gamma   90.00
#
_symmetry.space_group_name_H-M   'P 1'
#
loop_
_entity.id
_entity.type
_entity.pdbx_description
1 polymer ?
#
loop_
_entity_poly.entity_id
_entity_poly.type
_entity_poly.pdbx_seq_one_letter_code
_entity_poly.pdbx_strand_id
1 'polypeptide(L)'
;MKRLACCALLAVLLVAPLGGCHGPQRLSRGLDEWANNGYIDSPWIYGNLLAHLLLAGATAVTWTADSFINIYFFWVDDAEPFGSGKGTPYPFRAVTPAKR
;
A
#
# COMPACT_ATOMS: atom_id res chain seq x y z
N MET A 1 7.43 -14.51 27.36
CA MET A 1 7.70 -14.85 25.96
C MET A 1 6.68 -14.27 24.98
N LYS A 2 5.36 -14.49 25.14
CA LYS A 2 4.33 -13.94 24.22
C LYS A 2 4.40 -12.42 24.00
N ARG A 3 4.63 -11.65 25.07
CA ARG A 3 4.76 -10.17 25.00
C ARG A 3 5.96 -9.72 24.16
N LEU A 4 7.10 -10.38 24.32
CA LEU A 4 8.32 -10.10 23.55
C LEU A 4 8.13 -10.42 22.06
N ALA A 5 7.44 -11.53 21.74
CA ALA A 5 7.09 -11.88 20.37
C ALA A 5 6.15 -10.84 19.73
N CYS A 6 5.13 -10.36 20.46
CA CYS A 6 4.26 -9.28 19.99
C CYS A 6 5.03 -7.97 19.74
N CYS A 7 5.92 -7.58 20.66
CA CYS A 7 6.73 -6.38 20.47
C CYS A 7 7.68 -6.49 19.27
N ALA A 8 8.30 -7.66 19.06
CA ALA A 8 9.15 -7.92 17.91
C ALA A 8 8.37 -7.87 16.59
N LEU A 9 7.18 -8.50 16.56
CA LEU A 9 6.30 -8.46 15.39
C LEU A 9 5.86 -7.03 15.08
N LEU A 10 5.48 -6.26 16.10
CA LEU A 10 5.08 -4.87 15.94
C LEU A 10 6.23 -4.01 15.41
N ALA A 11 7.46 -4.22 15.90
CA ALA A 11 8.64 -3.53 15.41
C ALA A 11 8.93 -3.87 13.93
N VAL A 12 8.84 -5.13 13.53
CA VAL A 12 9.00 -5.54 12.13
C VAL A 12 7.92 -4.91 11.24
N LEU A 13 6.67 -4.90 11.68
CA LEU A 13 5.56 -4.28 10.94
C LEU A 13 5.72 -2.76 10.79
N LEU A 14 6.29 -2.08 11.79
CA LEU A 14 6.53 -0.63 11.76
C LEU A 14 7.78 -0.24 10.96
N VAL A 15 8.79 -1.10 10.90
CA VAL A 15 10.07 -0.81 10.24
C VAL A 15 10.11 -1.30 8.79
N ALA A 16 9.40 -2.38 8.45
CA ALA A 16 9.34 -2.90 7.08
C ALA A 16 8.96 -1.84 6.02
N PRO A 17 8.01 -0.91 6.28
CA PRO A 17 7.67 0.14 5.31
C PRO A 17 8.77 1.21 5.14
N LEU A 18 9.68 1.36 6.11
CA LEU A 18 10.80 2.32 6.02
C LEU A 18 11.89 1.85 5.06
N GLY A 19 11.88 0.56 4.68
CA GLY A 19 12.82 -0.05 3.75
C GLY A 19 12.52 0.28 2.28
N GLY A 20 12.49 1.57 1.91
CA GLY A 20 12.79 2.13 0.57
C GLY A 20 12.06 1.63 -0.69
N CYS A 21 11.29 0.55 -0.65
CA CYS A 21 10.77 -0.16 -1.82
C CYS A 21 9.27 0.06 -1.98
N HIS A 22 8.81 1.31 -1.87
CA HIS A 22 7.40 1.66 -2.11
C HIS A 22 7.17 1.92 -3.60
N GLY A 23 6.75 0.87 -4.29
CA GLY A 23 6.18 0.96 -5.62
C GLY A 23 4.79 1.63 -5.61
N PRO A 24 4.01 1.48 -6.69
CA PRO A 24 2.70 2.10 -6.79
C PRO A 24 1.74 1.64 -5.67
N GLN A 25 0.80 2.49 -5.28
CA GLN A 25 -0.19 2.16 -4.25
C GLN A 25 -1.58 2.02 -4.88
N ARG A 26 -2.09 0.80 -5.00
CA ARG A 26 -3.41 0.57 -5.62
C ARG A 26 -4.52 0.54 -4.59
N LEU A 27 -4.28 -0.11 -3.45
CA LEU A 27 -5.31 -0.27 -2.42
C LEU A 27 -5.60 1.07 -1.76
N SER A 28 -4.56 1.82 -1.38
CA SER A 28 -4.73 3.14 -0.77
C SER A 28 -5.38 4.14 -1.74
N ARG A 29 -5.02 4.10 -3.03
CA ARG A 29 -5.65 4.97 -4.04
C ARG A 29 -7.11 4.57 -4.33
N GLY A 30 -7.42 3.27 -4.29
CA GLY A 30 -8.80 2.80 -4.42
C GLY A 30 -9.67 3.21 -3.23
N LEU A 31 -9.11 3.20 -2.01
CA LEU A 31 -9.78 3.71 -0.82
C LEU A 31 -10.04 5.22 -0.93
N ASP A 32 -9.04 5.98 -1.40
CA ASP A 32 -9.16 7.42 -1.63
C ASP A 32 -10.26 7.74 -2.65
N GLU A 33 -10.31 7.02 -3.77
CA GLU A 33 -11.35 7.18 -4.78
C GLU A 33 -12.75 6.83 -4.23
N TRP A 34 -12.87 5.74 -3.46
CA TRP A 34 -14.12 5.37 -2.80
C TRP A 34 -14.60 6.43 -1.81
N ALA A 35 -13.69 6.94 -0.97
CA ALA A 35 -13.99 7.98 0.01
C ALA A 35 -14.39 9.29 -0.67
N ASN A 36 -13.70 9.67 -1.75
CA ASN A 36 -14.03 10.87 -2.52
C ASN A 36 -15.42 10.77 -3.17
N ASN A 37 -15.75 9.62 -3.79
CA ASN A 37 -17.08 9.39 -4.36
C ASN A 37 -18.17 9.47 -3.29
N GLY A 38 -17.97 8.82 -2.14
CA GLY A 38 -18.90 8.91 -1.02
C GLY A 38 -19.03 10.32 -0.44
N TYR A 39 -17.95 11.09 -0.40
CA TYR A 39 -17.95 12.47 0.07
C TYR A 39 -18.75 13.39 -0.86
N ILE A 40 -18.68 13.19 -2.18
CA ILE A 40 -19.49 13.93 -3.16
C ILE A 40 -20.98 13.71 -2.88
N ASP A 41 -21.38 12.47 -2.62
CA ASP A 41 -22.80 12.12 -2.38
C ASP A 41 -23.29 12.52 -0.99
N SER A 42 -22.40 12.51 0.01
CA SER A 42 -22.78 12.75 1.42
C SER A 42 -21.62 13.34 2.25
N PRO A 43 -21.33 14.65 2.12
CA PRO A 43 -20.21 15.29 2.80
C PRO A 43 -20.25 15.18 4.32
N TRP A 44 -21.44 15.20 4.92
CA TRP A 44 -21.62 15.13 6.39
C TRP A 44 -21.32 13.74 6.97
N ILE A 45 -21.52 12.67 6.18
CA ILE A 45 -21.23 11.29 6.57
C ILE A 45 -19.72 11.02 6.47
N TYR A 46 -19.06 11.55 5.43
CA TYR A 46 -17.64 11.28 5.18
C TYR A 46 -16.70 12.32 5.80
N GLY A 47 -17.19 13.53 6.07
CA GLY A 47 -16.42 14.64 6.65
C GLY A 47 -16.49 14.73 8.18
N ASN A 48 -17.28 13.90 8.87
CA ASN A 48 -17.34 13.93 10.33
C ASN A 48 -16.12 13.24 10.96
N LEU A 49 -15.86 13.57 12.23
CA LEU A 49 -14.71 13.08 12.99
C LEU A 49 -14.62 11.55 13.02
N LEU A 50 -15.74 10.84 13.20
CA LEU A 50 -15.75 9.39 13.26
C LEU A 50 -15.34 8.78 11.92
N ALA A 51 -15.91 9.27 10.82
CA ALA A 51 -15.52 8.84 9.48
C ALA A 51 -14.05 9.13 9.19
N HIS A 52 -13.54 10.28 9.63
CA HIS A 52 -12.13 10.63 9.47
C HIS A 52 -11.19 9.65 10.22
N LEU A 53 -11.55 9.26 11.45
CA LEU A 53 -10.79 8.27 12.22
C LEU A 53 -10.83 6.88 11.58
N LEU A 54 -12.00 6.47 11.09
CA LEU A 54 -12.16 5.20 10.36
C LEU A 54 -11.36 5.19 9.06
N LEU A 55 -11.41 6.28 8.29
CA LEU A 55 -10.62 6.45 7.06
C LEU A 55 -9.12 6.46 7.36
N ALA A 56 -8.67 7.12 8.42
CA ALA A 56 -7.27 7.07 8.83
C ALA A 56 -6.82 5.64 9.16
N GLY A 57 -7.64 4.87 9.87
CA GLY A 57 -7.39 3.47 10.15
C GLY A 57 -7.35 2.61 8.87
N ALA A 58 -8.32 2.80 7.98
CA ALA A 58 -8.37 2.11 6.69
C ALA A 58 -7.15 2.45 5.83
N THR A 59 -6.77 3.72 5.74
CA THR A 59 -5.58 4.18 5.01
C THR A 59 -4.31 3.57 5.56
N ALA A 60 -4.15 3.50 6.89
CA ALA A 60 -2.99 2.84 7.49
C ALA A 60 -2.93 1.36 7.07
N VAL A 61 -4.06 0.64 7.12
CA VAL A 61 -4.13 -0.76 6.70
C VAL A 61 -3.83 -0.93 5.21
N THR A 62 -4.45 -0.16 4.32
CA THR A 62 -4.23 -0.28 2.88
C THR A 62 -2.82 0.11 2.49
N TRP A 63 -2.26 1.15 3.12
CA TRP A 63 -0.89 1.59 2.89
C TRP A 63 0.11 0.54 3.34
N THR A 64 -0.09 -0.06 4.52
CA THR A 64 0.74 -1.18 4.99
C THR A 64 0.63 -2.38 4.04
N ALA A 65 -0.57 -2.74 3.57
CA ALA A 65 -0.75 -3.82 2.62
C ALA A 65 -0.04 -3.55 1.29
N ASP A 66 -0.23 -2.37 0.70
CA ASP A 66 0.48 -1.93 -0.51
C ASP A 66 2.00 -1.97 -0.29
N SER A 67 2.48 -1.58 0.89
CA SER A 67 3.90 -1.62 1.26
C SER A 67 4.48 -3.03 1.21
N PHE A 68 3.80 -4.00 1.84
CA PHE A 68 4.25 -5.39 1.85
C PHE A 68 4.21 -6.03 0.46
N ILE A 69 3.16 -5.74 -0.32
CA ILE A 69 3.06 -6.18 -1.71
C ILE A 69 4.24 -5.62 -2.51
N ASN A 70 4.49 -4.31 -2.42
CA ASN A 70 5.57 -3.67 -3.16
C ASN A 70 6.95 -4.19 -2.77
N ILE A 71 7.21 -4.44 -1.48
CA ILE A 71 8.49 -5.03 -1.03
C ILE A 71 8.69 -6.42 -1.66
N TYR A 72 7.65 -7.26 -1.66
CA TYR A 72 7.73 -8.59 -2.28
C TYR A 72 8.04 -8.49 -3.77
N PHE A 73 7.23 -7.74 -4.53
CA PHE A 73 7.40 -7.63 -5.98
C PHE A 73 8.70 -6.91 -6.36
N PHE A 74 9.15 -5.95 -5.56
CA PHE A 74 10.45 -5.32 -5.77
C PHE A 74 11.57 -6.33 -5.65
N TRP A 75 11.69 -7.05 -4.52
CA TRP A 75 12.82 -7.95 -4.31
C TRP A 75 12.78 -9.22 -5.16
N VAL A 76 11.58 -9.69 -5.51
CA VAL A 76 11.41 -10.94 -6.27
C VAL A 76 11.44 -10.70 -7.77
N ASP A 77 10.75 -9.66 -8.26
CA ASP A 77 10.49 -9.50 -9.70
C ASP A 77 11.23 -8.30 -10.32
N ASP A 78 11.63 -7.30 -9.55
CA ASP A 78 12.19 -6.03 -10.06
C ASP A 78 13.70 -5.86 -9.80
N ALA A 79 14.19 -6.19 -8.61
CA ALA A 79 15.55 -5.92 -8.17
C ALA A 79 16.58 -6.84 -8.87
N GLU A 80 17.29 -6.32 -9.87
CA GLU A 80 18.44 -7.02 -10.46
C GLU A 80 19.57 -7.22 -9.43
N PRO A 81 20.30 -8.36 -9.46
CA PRO A 81 20.25 -9.44 -10.45
C PRO A 81 19.20 -10.54 -10.17
N PHE A 82 18.40 -10.42 -9.11
CA PHE A 82 17.44 -11.46 -8.69
C PHE A 82 16.13 -11.42 -9.48
N GLY A 83 15.67 -10.21 -9.80
CA GLY A 83 14.49 -9.93 -10.61
C GLY A 83 14.81 -9.59 -12.07
N SER A 84 13.75 -9.28 -12.83
CA SER A 84 13.80 -8.99 -14.28
C SER A 84 13.76 -7.50 -14.63
N GLY A 85 13.79 -6.60 -13.65
CA GLY A 85 13.66 -5.14 -13.84
C GLY A 85 12.30 -4.69 -14.39
N LYS A 86 11.28 -5.55 -14.29
CA LYS A 86 9.93 -5.33 -14.84
C LYS A 86 8.84 -5.64 -13.80
N GLY A 87 9.22 -5.80 -12.54
CA GLY A 87 8.33 -6.19 -11.47
C GLY A 87 7.54 -4.98 -10.99
N THR A 88 6.29 -4.86 -11.42
CA THR A 88 5.33 -3.97 -10.74
C THR A 88 4.08 -4.74 -10.37
N PRO A 89 3.63 -4.70 -9.10
CA PRO A 89 2.36 -5.30 -8.72
C PRO A 89 1.16 -4.58 -9.35
N TYR A 90 1.37 -3.34 -9.82
CA TYR A 90 0.30 -2.46 -10.29
C TYR A 90 0.73 -1.73 -11.57
N PRO A 91 0.56 -2.37 -12.74
CA PRO A 91 0.85 -1.72 -14.02
C PRO A 91 -0.16 -0.59 -14.28
N PHE A 92 0.21 0.65 -13.98
CA PHE A 92 -0.60 1.82 -14.33
C PHE A 92 -0.21 2.28 -15.75
N ARG A 93 -0.80 1.59 -16.73
CA ARG A 93 -0.41 1.50 -18.17
C ARG A 93 0.88 0.70 -18.37
N ALA A 94 0.85 -0.22 -19.32
CA ALA A 94 1.97 -1.10 -19.64
C ALA A 94 3.24 -0.28 -19.89
N VAL A 95 4.28 -0.56 -19.10
CA VAL A 95 5.61 0.03 -19.32
C VAL A 95 6.15 -0.59 -20.60
N THR A 96 5.95 0.16 -21.68
CA THR A 96 6.50 -0.02 -23.04
C THR A 96 5.91 -1.20 -23.84
N PRO A 97 5.42 -0.97 -25.07
CA PRO A 97 5.07 -2.07 -25.96
C PRO A 97 6.31 -2.92 -26.24
N ALA A 98 6.14 -4.24 -26.24
CA ALA A 98 7.18 -5.17 -26.66
C ALA A 98 7.78 -4.67 -27.98
N LYS A 99 9.11 -4.55 -28.05
CA LYS A 99 9.81 -4.29 -29.30
C LYS A 99 9.37 -5.36 -30.30
N ARG A 100 8.66 -4.93 -31.35
CA ARG A 100 8.43 -5.75 -32.54
C ARG A 100 9.75 -5.95 -33.27
#